data_AF-A0A1X6ZWM6-F1
#
_entry.id   AF-A0A1X6ZWM6-F1
#
_cell.length_a   1.000
_cell.length_b   1.000
_cell.length_c   1.000
_cell.angle_alpha   90.00
_cell.angle_beta   90.00
_cell.angle_gamma   90.00
#
_symmetry.space_group_name_H-M   'P 1'
#
loop_
_entity.id
_entity.type
_entity.pdbx_description
1 polymer ?
#
loop_
_entity_poly.entity_id
_entity_poly.type
_entity_poly.pdbx_seq_one_letter_code
_entity_poly.pdbx_strand_id
1 'polypeptide(L)'
;MTYNRSDIMKSAWIIVRRLQGNGETLAALLSRALKSAWATAKMNAAAAHASKQSAKAKDAIEARSIDSLQSEATTLENQTRLGFAGRERLSQFRAAIRAAHVADVAGGHGRLAVLAVLAGPNPENAKNTSGLAA
;
A
#
# COMPACT_ATOMS: atom_id res chain seq x y z
N MET A 1 8.19 0.37 15.71
CA MET A 1 7.24 1.37 15.18
C MET A 1 7.51 2.68 15.88
N THR A 2 8.19 3.61 15.21
CA THR A 2 8.58 4.90 15.81
C THR A 2 7.53 5.93 15.47
N TYR A 3 6.99 6.61 16.48
CA TYR A 3 5.97 7.64 16.30
C TYR A 3 6.59 9.03 16.45
N ASN A 4 6.38 9.90 15.46
CA ASN A 4 6.80 11.28 15.54
C ASN A 4 5.84 12.08 16.42
N ARG A 5 6.26 12.37 17.65
CA ARG A 5 5.46 13.16 18.62
C ARG A 5 5.13 14.54 18.09
N SER A 6 6.05 15.18 17.37
CA SER A 6 5.85 16.52 16.81
C SER A 6 4.73 16.53 15.77
N ASP A 7 4.64 15.49 14.95
CA ASP A 7 3.59 15.39 13.93
C ASP A 7 2.22 15.13 14.58
N ILE A 8 2.16 14.26 15.60
CA ILE A 8 0.93 14.02 16.37
C ILE A 8 0.44 15.34 17.00
N MET A 9 1.34 16.11 17.59
CA MET A 9 1.00 17.41 18.22
C MET A 9 0.55 18.44 17.17
N LYS A 10 1.20 18.51 16.01
CA LYS A 10 0.77 19.38 14.90
C LYS A 10 -0.63 19.00 14.40
N SER A 11 -0.90 17.72 14.19
CA SER A 11 -2.22 17.24 13.76
C SER A 11 -3.30 17.54 14.79
N ALA A 12 -3.01 17.33 16.09
CA ALA A 12 -3.94 17.69 17.16
C ALA A 12 -4.24 19.20 17.16
N TRP A 13 -3.22 20.04 16.98
CA TRP A 13 -3.39 21.49 16.90
C TRP A 13 -4.23 21.96 15.71
N ILE A 14 -4.12 21.29 14.56
CA ILE A 14 -4.96 21.57 13.39
C ILE A 14 -6.44 21.28 13.72
N ILE A 15 -6.72 20.16 14.39
CA ILE A 15 -8.09 19.79 14.79
C ILE A 15 -8.66 20.82 15.78
N VAL A 16 -7.86 21.21 16.78
CA VAL A 16 -8.23 22.24 17.76
C VAL A 16 -8.58 23.54 17.06
N ARG A 17 -7.73 24.03 16.15
CA ARG A 17 -7.97 25.30 15.44
C ARG A 17 -9.24 25.27 14.60
N ARG A 18 -9.55 24.13 13.98
CA ARG A 18 -10.76 23.95 13.16
C ARG A 18 -12.05 23.95 13.97
N LEU A 19 -12.00 23.48 15.21
CA LEU A 19 -13.17 23.28 16.06
C LEU A 19 -13.25 24.31 17.19
N GLN A 20 -12.37 25.31 17.17
CA GLN A 20 -12.35 26.39 18.14
C GLN A 20 -13.62 27.23 18.01
N GLY A 21 -14.31 27.49 19.12
CA GLY A 21 -15.58 28.21 19.14
C GLY A 21 -16.83 27.33 19.08
N ASN A 22 -16.69 26.01 18.98
CA ASN A 22 -17.82 25.07 18.89
C ASN A 22 -18.52 24.76 20.24
N GLY A 23 -18.44 25.67 21.22
CA GLY A 23 -19.06 25.53 22.55
C GLY A 23 -18.36 24.57 23.53
N GLU A 24 -17.35 23.78 23.11
CA GLU A 24 -16.54 22.94 23.99
C GLU A 24 -15.45 23.76 24.73
N THR A 25 -15.08 23.30 25.93
CA THR A 25 -13.91 23.87 26.64
C THR A 25 -12.62 23.49 25.91
N LEU A 26 -11.62 24.39 25.98
CA LEU A 26 -10.32 24.16 25.33
C LEU A 26 -9.66 22.85 25.78
N ALA A 27 -9.78 22.50 27.05
CA ALA A 27 -9.21 21.27 27.61
C ALA A 27 -9.88 20.01 27.03
N ALA A 28 -11.22 20.01 26.90
CA ALA A 28 -11.95 18.89 26.30
C ALA A 28 -11.60 18.73 24.81
N LEU A 29 -11.54 19.84 24.10
CA LEU A 29 -11.17 19.91 22.69
C LEU A 29 -9.76 19.37 22.43
N LEU A 30 -8.79 19.80 23.24
CA LEU A 30 -7.40 19.32 23.18
C LEU A 30 -7.32 17.82 23.45
N SER A 31 -8.01 17.31 24.48
CA SER A 31 -8.03 15.89 24.80
C SER A 31 -8.58 15.06 23.63
N ARG A 32 -9.68 15.51 23.02
CA ARG A 32 -10.32 14.85 21.88
C ARG A 32 -9.42 14.88 20.63
N ALA A 33 -8.83 16.04 20.35
CA ALA A 33 -7.93 16.22 19.22
C ALA A 33 -6.68 15.34 19.34
N LEU A 34 -6.09 15.24 20.54
CA LEU A 34 -4.92 14.41 20.78
C LEU A 34 -5.23 12.91 20.62
N LYS A 35 -6.38 12.45 21.15
CA LYS A 35 -6.85 11.08 20.96
C LYS A 35 -7.04 10.74 19.48
N SER A 36 -7.65 11.65 18.72
CA SER A 36 -7.86 11.49 17.28
C SER A 36 -6.52 11.44 16.53
N ALA A 37 -5.63 12.40 16.77
CA ALA A 37 -4.30 12.44 16.14
C ALA A 37 -3.47 11.18 16.45
N TRP A 38 -3.56 10.66 17.67
CA TRP A 38 -2.91 9.42 18.06
C TRP A 38 -3.46 8.20 17.32
N ALA A 39 -4.78 8.08 17.19
CA ALA A 39 -5.41 7.00 16.43
C ALA A 39 -4.97 7.03 14.96
N THR A 40 -4.97 8.21 14.34
CA THR A 40 -4.49 8.40 12.95
C THR A 40 -3.01 8.03 12.81
N ALA A 41 -2.16 8.45 13.75
CA ALA A 41 -0.74 8.10 13.72
C ALA A 41 -0.50 6.59 13.82
N LYS A 42 -1.29 5.87 14.62
CA LYS A 42 -1.27 4.39 14.67
C LYS A 42 -1.65 3.77 13.33
N MET A 43 -2.74 4.23 12.71
CA MET A 43 -3.19 3.71 11.42
C MET A 43 -2.13 3.94 10.33
N ASN A 44 -1.59 5.16 10.25
CA ASN A 44 -0.57 5.52 9.26
C ASN A 44 0.71 4.71 9.44
N ALA A 45 1.17 4.54 10.67
CA ALA A 45 2.35 3.74 10.92
C ALA A 45 2.10 2.25 10.62
N ALA A 46 0.89 1.73 10.85
CA ALA A 46 0.53 0.35 10.49
C ALA A 46 0.53 0.17 8.97
N ALA A 47 -0.05 1.12 8.23
CA ALA A 47 -0.01 1.15 6.77
C ALA A 47 1.43 1.25 6.24
N ALA A 48 2.28 2.10 6.84
CA ALA A 48 3.68 2.22 6.47
C ALA A 48 4.50 0.95 6.77
N HIS A 49 4.15 0.21 7.82
CA HIS A 49 4.77 -1.09 8.10
C HIS A 49 4.34 -2.15 7.07
N ALA A 50 3.05 -2.20 6.73
CA ALA A 50 2.53 -3.10 5.70
C ALA A 50 3.15 -2.80 4.32
N SER A 51 3.28 -1.52 3.95
CA SER A 51 3.88 -1.13 2.67
C SER A 51 5.38 -1.45 2.61
N LYS A 52 6.14 -1.25 3.70
CA LYS A 52 7.56 -1.66 3.77
C LYS A 52 7.74 -3.17 3.64
N GLN A 53 6.84 -3.96 4.21
CA GLN A 53 6.88 -5.42 4.08
C GLN A 53 6.53 -5.86 2.65
N SER A 54 5.56 -5.20 2.02
CA SER A 54 5.24 -5.41 0.61
C SER A 54 6.39 -5.01 -0.33
N ALA A 55 7.06 -3.88 -0.08
CA ALA A 55 8.20 -3.42 -0.88
C ALA A 55 9.37 -4.41 -0.84
N LYS A 56 9.73 -4.91 0.35
CA LYS A 56 10.79 -5.94 0.48
C LYS A 56 10.43 -7.24 -0.24
N ALA A 57 9.16 -7.62 -0.24
CA ALA A 57 8.69 -8.78 -1.00
C ALA A 57 8.77 -8.55 -2.51
N LYS A 58 8.52 -7.33 -2.98
CA LYS A 58 8.65 -6.94 -4.39
C LYS A 58 10.11 -6.96 -4.84
N ASP A 59 11.03 -6.36 -4.09
CA ASP A 59 12.47 -6.37 -4.42
C ASP A 59 13.02 -7.81 -4.51
N ALA A 60 12.55 -8.71 -3.66
CA ALA A 60 12.94 -10.12 -3.67
C ALA A 60 12.38 -10.90 -4.88
N ILE A 61 11.27 -10.46 -5.46
CA ILE A 61 10.65 -11.05 -6.66
C ILE A 61 11.28 -10.46 -7.92
N GLU A 62 11.58 -9.15 -7.93
CA GLU A 62 12.24 -8.45 -9.05
C GLU A 62 13.69 -8.90 -9.29
N ALA A 63 14.36 -9.41 -8.25
CA ALA A 63 15.71 -9.99 -8.37
C ALA A 63 15.73 -11.42 -8.96
N ARG A 64 14.57 -12.04 -9.20
CA ARG A 64 14.48 -13.41 -9.74
C ARG A 64 14.24 -13.39 -11.25
N SER A 65 14.85 -14.33 -11.96
CA SER A 65 14.61 -14.52 -13.40
C SER A 65 13.17 -14.95 -13.67
N ILE A 66 12.65 -14.60 -14.84
CA ILE A 66 11.29 -14.98 -15.29
C ILE A 66 11.09 -16.50 -15.22
N ASP A 67 12.10 -17.28 -15.60
CA ASP A 67 12.07 -18.75 -15.56
C ASP A 67 11.89 -19.29 -14.14
N SER A 68 12.54 -18.66 -13.15
CA SER A 68 12.39 -19.01 -11.73
C SER A 68 10.98 -18.69 -11.23
N LEU A 69 10.41 -17.56 -11.65
CA LEU A 69 9.04 -17.15 -11.29
C LEU A 69 8.00 -18.08 -11.92
N GLN A 70 8.22 -18.55 -13.14
CA GLN A 70 7.34 -19.52 -13.82
C GLN A 70 7.39 -20.88 -13.14
N SER A 71 8.58 -21.40 -12.84
CA SER A 71 8.76 -22.67 -12.13
C SER A 71 8.05 -22.68 -10.76
N GLU A 72 8.16 -21.58 -9.99
CA GLU A 72 7.49 -21.45 -8.70
C GLU A 72 5.97 -21.29 -8.84
N ALA A 73 5.49 -20.56 -9.85
CA ALA A 73 4.06 -20.45 -10.14
C ALA A 73 3.46 -21.82 -10.50
N THR A 74 4.12 -22.59 -11.38
CA THR A 74 3.68 -23.95 -11.75
C THR A 74 3.70 -24.89 -10.55
N THR A 75 4.72 -24.78 -9.68
CA THR A 75 4.79 -25.56 -8.44
C THR A 75 3.62 -25.24 -7.51
N LEU A 76 3.27 -23.96 -7.33
CA LEU A 76 2.12 -23.55 -6.53
C LEU A 76 0.79 -23.98 -7.17
N GLU A 77 0.64 -23.87 -8.48
CA GLU A 77 -0.56 -24.29 -9.21
C GLU A 77 -0.81 -25.80 -9.12
N ASN A 78 0.26 -26.59 -9.06
CA ASN A 78 0.20 -28.04 -8.90
C ASN A 78 -0.08 -28.47 -7.45
N GLN A 79 -0.15 -27.55 -6.48
CA GLN A 79 -0.53 -27.89 -5.12
C GLN A 79 -2.03 -28.11 -5.00
N THR A 80 -2.41 -29.26 -4.44
CA THR A 80 -3.82 -29.67 -4.24
C THR A 80 -4.62 -28.68 -3.38
N ARG A 81 -3.95 -27.92 -2.50
CA ARG A 81 -4.58 -26.86 -1.70
C ARG A 81 -3.65 -25.66 -1.56
N LEU A 82 -4.10 -24.53 -2.06
CA LEU A 82 -3.52 -23.21 -1.79
C LEU A 82 -4.36 -22.47 -0.74
N GLY A 83 -3.79 -22.27 0.45
CA GLY A 83 -4.34 -21.37 1.46
C GLY A 83 -4.26 -19.90 1.01
N PHE A 84 -4.80 -18.97 1.81
CA PHE A 84 -4.84 -17.54 1.46
C PHE A 84 -3.48 -16.97 1.02
N ALA A 85 -2.42 -17.22 1.81
CA ALA A 85 -1.06 -16.80 1.49
C ALA A 85 -0.51 -17.44 0.20
N GLY A 86 -0.91 -18.67 -0.11
CA GLY A 86 -0.52 -19.35 -1.35
C GLY A 86 -1.17 -18.72 -2.59
N ARG A 87 -2.46 -18.37 -2.48
CA ARG A 87 -3.20 -17.65 -3.53
C ARG A 87 -2.64 -16.25 -3.76
N GLU A 88 -2.30 -15.55 -2.68
CA GLU A 88 -1.69 -14.22 -2.74
C GLU A 88 -0.32 -14.27 -3.44
N ARG A 89 0.55 -15.23 -3.07
CA ARG A 89 1.84 -15.46 -3.74
C ARG A 89 1.69 -15.82 -5.21
N LEU A 90 0.75 -16.70 -5.55
CA LEU A 90 0.49 -17.06 -6.95
C LEU A 90 0.04 -15.85 -7.78
N SER A 91 -0.82 -14.98 -7.20
CA SER A 91 -1.24 -13.74 -7.85
C SER A 91 -0.07 -12.78 -8.10
N GLN A 92 0.84 -12.65 -7.12
CA GLN A 92 2.06 -11.85 -7.22
C GLN A 92 3.00 -12.37 -8.31
N PHE A 93 3.24 -13.68 -8.38
CA PHE A 93 4.08 -14.27 -9.44
C PHE A 93 3.50 -14.09 -10.84
N ARG A 94 2.18 -14.33 -11.00
CA ARG A 94 1.50 -14.11 -12.28
C ARG A 94 1.53 -12.63 -12.71
N ALA A 95 1.44 -11.70 -11.75
CA ALA A 95 1.55 -10.27 -12.03
C ALA A 95 2.96 -9.88 -12.48
N ALA A 96 4.00 -10.41 -11.82
CA ALA A 96 5.39 -10.19 -12.19
C ALA A 96 5.72 -10.73 -13.59
N ILE A 97 5.26 -11.95 -13.92
CA ILE A 97 5.45 -12.55 -15.25
C ILE A 97 4.78 -11.72 -16.35
N ARG A 98 3.53 -11.26 -16.13
CA ARG A 98 2.84 -10.38 -17.09
C ARG A 98 3.59 -9.06 -17.28
N ALA A 99 4.09 -8.47 -16.20
CA ALA A 99 4.78 -7.20 -16.27
C ALA A 99 6.13 -7.32 -17.01
N ALA A 100 6.86 -8.42 -16.80
CA ALA A 100 8.08 -8.71 -17.54
C ALA A 100 7.80 -8.91 -19.05
N HIS A 101 6.75 -9.67 -19.40
CA HIS A 101 6.35 -9.87 -20.79
C HIS A 101 5.91 -8.57 -21.49
N VAL A 102 5.24 -7.66 -20.77
CA VAL A 102 4.89 -6.33 -21.31
C VAL A 102 6.15 -5.48 -21.52
N ALA A 103 7.15 -5.60 -20.65
CA ALA A 103 8.41 -4.87 -20.75
C ALA A 103 9.29 -5.35 -21.93
N ASP A 104 9.29 -6.67 -22.18
CA ASP A 104 10.02 -7.27 -23.31
C ASP A 104 9.40 -6.88 -24.65
N VAL A 105 8.06 -6.83 -24.74
CA VAL A 105 7.34 -6.39 -25.94
C VAL A 105 7.51 -4.89 -26.21
N ALA A 106 7.72 -4.07 -25.18
CA ALA A 106 7.90 -2.62 -25.29
C ALA A 106 9.33 -2.18 -25.71
N GLY A 107 10.24 -3.13 -25.99
CA GLY A 107 11.50 -2.83 -26.68
C GLY A 107 12.55 -2.05 -25.88
N GLY A 108 12.48 -2.04 -24.55
CA GLY A 108 13.52 -1.43 -23.73
C GLY A 108 13.05 -1.03 -22.33
N HIS A 109 13.85 -1.41 -21.33
CA HIS A 109 13.68 -1.13 -19.90
C HIS A 109 12.73 -2.08 -19.14
N GLY A 110 13.12 -3.37 -19.11
CA GLY A 110 12.57 -4.44 -18.24
C GLY A 110 12.38 -4.11 -16.75
N ARG A 111 12.90 -2.99 -16.26
CA ARG A 111 12.82 -2.55 -14.86
C ARG A 111 11.61 -1.65 -14.55
N LEU A 112 11.04 -0.93 -15.52
CA LEU A 112 10.02 0.11 -15.24
C LEU A 112 8.58 -0.42 -15.30
N ALA A 113 8.28 -1.42 -16.13
CA ALA A 113 6.93 -1.96 -16.25
C ALA A 113 6.54 -2.88 -15.07
N VAL A 114 7.51 -3.56 -14.45
CA VAL A 114 7.30 -4.38 -13.24
C VAL A 114 6.84 -3.53 -12.05
N LEU A 115 7.40 -2.32 -11.93
CA LEU A 115 7.02 -1.32 -10.94
C LEU A 115 5.55 -0.86 -11.04
N ALA A 116 5.01 -0.71 -12.26
CA ALA A 116 3.64 -0.22 -12.47
C ALA A 116 2.55 -1.27 -12.19
N VAL A 117 2.81 -2.54 -12.49
CA VAL A 117 1.82 -3.63 -12.32
C VAL A 117 1.78 -4.15 -10.88
N LEU A 118 2.90 -4.15 -10.16
CA LEU A 118 2.96 -4.52 -8.74
C LEU A 118 2.42 -3.40 -7.81
N ALA A 119 2.15 -2.21 -8.32
CA ALA A 119 1.60 -1.10 -7.54
C ALA A 119 0.16 -1.34 -7.05
N GLY A 120 -0.59 -2.27 -7.67
CA GLY A 120 -2.02 -2.45 -7.39
C GLY A 120 -2.84 -1.18 -7.69
N PRO A 121 -4.18 -1.27 -7.74
CA PRO A 121 -4.98 -0.07 -7.89
C PRO A 121 -4.81 0.81 -6.64
N ASN A 122 -4.20 1.98 -6.82
CA ASN A 122 -4.17 3.03 -5.80
C ASN A 122 -5.64 3.41 -5.48
N PRO A 123 -6.13 3.22 -4.23
CA PRO A 123 -7.53 3.50 -3.89
C PRO A 123 -7.91 4.99 -4.03
N GLU A 124 -6.95 5.89 -4.24
CA GLU A 124 -7.22 7.31 -4.51
C GLU A 124 -7.72 7.60 -5.94
N ASN A 125 -7.48 6.73 -6.93
CA ASN A 125 -7.95 6.98 -8.30
C ASN A 125 -9.35 6.44 -8.60
N ALA A 126 -9.91 5.58 -7.75
CA ALA A 126 -11.25 5.00 -7.93
C ALA A 126 -12.39 6.02 -7.68
N LYS A 127 -12.10 7.18 -7.10
CA LYS A 127 -13.08 8.27 -6.92
C LYS A 127 -13.13 9.24 -8.11
N ASN A 128 -12.17 9.16 -9.02
CA ASN A 128 -11.90 10.20 -10.01
C ASN A 128 -12.49 9.83 -11.39
N THR A 129 -12.82 8.56 -11.60
CA THR A 129 -13.33 8.03 -12.87
C THR A 129 -14.85 7.85 -12.90
N SER A 130 -15.57 8.15 -11.81
CA SER A 130 -17.05 8.10 -11.79
C SER A 130 -17.71 9.41 -12.24
N GLY A 131 -16.95 10.33 -12.84
CA GLY A 131 -17.41 11.67 -13.23
C GLY A 131 -17.07 12.04 -14.67
N LEU A 132 -17.17 11.10 -15.61
CA LEU A 132 -17.18 11.45 -17.04
C LEU A 132 -17.99 10.43 -17.86
N ALA A 133 -19.29 10.41 -17.60
CA ALA A 133 -20.29 9.93 -18.54
C ALA A 133 -21.52 10.84 -18.40
N ALA A 134 -21.46 11.97 -19.10
CA ALA A 134 -22.60 12.74 -19.54
C ALA A 134 -22.44 12.89 -21.06
#